data_AF-A0A9Q4ES41-F1
#
_entry.id   AF-A0A9Q4ES41-F1
#
_cell.length_a   1.000
_cell.length_b   1.000
_cell.length_c   1.000
_cell.angle_alpha   90.00
_cell.angle_beta   90.00
_cell.angle_gamma   90.00
#
_symmetry.space_group_name_H-M   'P 1'
#
loop_
_entity.id
_entity.type
_entity.pdbx_description
1 polymer ?
#
loop_
_entity_poly.entity_id
_entity_poly.type
_entity_poly.pdbx_seq_one_letter_code
_entity_poly.pdbx_strand_id
1 'polypeptide(L)'
;MPDSGLFYKEWKQSKSLLIMIFLVFMLSNPFTVLNTYISYQGCVANQNEWVGPCVFSVDYLNSTFISLFWIWGVVLAVSQLGIERSKGLFDFTLSLPYTRGQIFNAKFLTGGMVIVIPQLIGYVLSVLLIMLLKPEQAVYFHNYSLGMIIVSMLAYSLVMAGGALTGHIFAQLLVSFTVTILPFLVITLPAINIDILFGGAAFLDYPIPEWMQYIFPITYVIPNWVEDSPKYLVIPAVMSIIFYIIGYLSFIKLSNERNGYFFLWKALDRPVQVIVIIIGILGFGYFGFAATESFAGYLIGMAAGAVIGFFISYFAIYKKTKLL
;
A
#
# COMPACT_ATOMS: atom_id res chain seq x y z
N MET A 1 18.65 19.76 -19.77
CA MET A 1 19.16 18.46 -20.27
C MET A 1 17.97 17.56 -20.51
N PRO A 2 17.96 16.72 -21.55
CA PRO A 2 16.87 15.77 -21.76
C PRO A 2 16.85 14.75 -20.61
N ASP A 3 15.67 14.52 -20.04
CA ASP A 3 15.47 13.60 -18.90
C ASP A 3 15.74 12.13 -19.27
N SER A 4 15.95 11.82 -20.55
CA SER A 4 16.22 10.48 -21.07
C SER A 4 17.42 9.79 -20.43
N GLY A 5 18.47 10.55 -20.08
CA GLY A 5 19.65 10.01 -19.39
C GLY A 5 19.32 9.51 -17.98
N LEU A 6 18.38 10.17 -17.29
CA LEU A 6 17.95 9.79 -15.95
C LEU A 6 17.07 8.53 -15.98
N PHE A 7 16.14 8.44 -16.92
CA PHE A 7 15.36 7.21 -17.14
C PHE A 7 16.25 6.01 -17.48
N TYR A 8 17.26 6.21 -18.35
CA TYR A 8 18.21 5.15 -18.68
C TYR A 8 19.01 4.69 -17.45
N LYS A 9 19.42 5.63 -16.58
CA LYS A 9 20.11 5.33 -15.32
C LYS A 9 19.22 4.51 -14.39
N GLU A 10 17.97 4.91 -14.17
CA GLU A 10 17.02 4.19 -13.32
C GLU A 10 16.76 2.77 -13.85
N TRP A 11 16.56 2.65 -15.15
CA TRP A 11 16.40 1.35 -15.82
C TRP A 11 17.62 0.45 -15.60
N LYS A 12 18.83 0.95 -15.83
CA LYS A 12 20.06 0.16 -15.74
C LYS A 12 20.37 -0.26 -14.31
N GLN A 13 20.10 0.61 -13.33
CA GLN A 13 20.35 0.36 -11.92
C GLN A 13 19.45 -0.74 -11.35
N SER A 14 18.17 -0.76 -11.75
CA SER A 14 17.17 -1.69 -11.20
C SER A 14 16.70 -2.74 -12.22
N LYS A 15 17.45 -2.92 -13.32
CA LYS A 15 17.04 -3.72 -14.50
C LYS A 15 16.45 -5.08 -14.15
N SER A 16 17.16 -5.87 -13.34
CA SER A 16 16.73 -7.22 -12.98
C SER A 16 15.37 -7.23 -12.28
N LEU A 17 15.21 -6.36 -11.28
CA LEU A 17 13.97 -6.23 -10.51
C LEU A 17 12.82 -5.71 -11.38
N LEU A 18 13.07 -4.71 -12.22
CA LEU A 18 12.04 -4.17 -13.13
C LEU A 18 11.55 -5.22 -14.13
N ILE A 19 12.47 -6.01 -14.72
CA ILE A 19 12.11 -7.09 -15.65
C ILE A 19 11.32 -8.20 -14.95
N MET A 20 11.75 -8.62 -13.75
CA MET A 20 11.05 -9.64 -12.98
C MET A 20 9.61 -9.22 -12.69
N ILE A 21 9.40 -7.99 -12.20
CA ILE A 21 8.06 -7.48 -11.88
C ILE A 21 7.23 -7.30 -13.14
N PHE A 22 7.84 -6.85 -14.24
CA PHE A 22 7.18 -6.76 -15.53
C PHE A 22 6.64 -8.13 -15.98
N LEU A 23 7.46 -9.18 -15.92
CA LEU A 23 7.04 -10.53 -16.30
C LEU A 23 5.94 -11.08 -15.38
N VAL A 24 6.07 -10.89 -14.06
CA VAL A 24 5.04 -11.31 -13.11
C VAL A 24 3.70 -10.65 -13.47
N PHE A 25 3.67 -9.32 -13.59
CA PHE A 25 2.43 -8.60 -13.92
C PHE A 25 1.85 -8.96 -15.28
N MET A 26 2.70 -9.14 -16.29
CA MET A 26 2.25 -9.47 -17.65
C MET A 26 1.65 -10.88 -17.74
N LEU A 27 2.26 -11.87 -17.08
CA LEU A 27 1.88 -13.27 -17.23
C LEU A 27 0.79 -13.73 -16.26
N SER A 28 0.62 -13.05 -15.13
CA SER A 28 -0.32 -13.48 -14.08
C SER A 28 -1.77 -13.64 -14.57
N ASN A 29 -2.34 -12.61 -15.21
CA ASN A 29 -3.70 -12.64 -15.74
C ASN A 29 -3.91 -13.78 -16.76
N PRO A 30 -3.10 -13.93 -17.83
CA PRO A 30 -3.31 -15.00 -18.81
C PRO A 30 -3.06 -16.37 -18.21
N PHE A 31 -2.12 -16.49 -17.25
CA PHE A 31 -1.87 -17.74 -16.55
C PHE A 31 -3.06 -18.18 -15.70
N THR A 32 -3.76 -17.26 -15.02
CA THR A 32 -4.99 -17.58 -14.28
C THR A 32 -6.08 -18.16 -15.19
N VAL A 33 -6.30 -17.55 -16.37
CA VAL A 33 -7.28 -18.05 -17.35
C VAL A 33 -6.86 -19.41 -17.90
N LEU A 34 -5.57 -19.60 -18.20
CA LEU A 34 -5.07 -20.88 -18.69
C LEU A 34 -5.15 -21.99 -17.63
N ASN A 35 -4.84 -21.68 -16.37
CA ASN A 35 -4.89 -22.63 -15.27
C ASN A 35 -6.32 -23.08 -14.96
N THR A 36 -7.29 -22.16 -15.00
CA THR A 36 -8.72 -22.52 -14.87
C THR A 36 -9.19 -23.40 -16.02
N TYR A 37 -8.73 -23.14 -17.24
CA TYR A 37 -9.02 -23.99 -18.40
C TYR A 37 -8.42 -25.40 -18.28
N ILE A 38 -7.15 -25.51 -17.87
CA ILE A 38 -6.50 -26.81 -17.65
C ILE A 38 -7.22 -27.60 -16.55
N SER A 39 -7.60 -26.93 -15.46
CA SER A 39 -8.38 -27.54 -14.37
C SER A 39 -9.73 -28.06 -14.87
N TYR A 40 -10.41 -27.30 -15.73
CA TYR A 40 -11.64 -27.73 -16.37
C TYR A 40 -11.44 -28.96 -17.27
N GLN A 41 -10.40 -28.99 -18.10
CA GLN A 41 -10.08 -30.16 -18.92
C GLN A 41 -9.80 -31.41 -18.08
N GLY A 42 -9.10 -31.26 -16.94
CA GLY A 42 -8.86 -32.34 -15.98
C GLY A 42 -10.16 -32.90 -15.38
N CYS A 43 -11.12 -32.03 -15.05
CA CYS A 43 -12.45 -32.45 -14.58
C CYS A 43 -13.20 -33.26 -15.64
N VAL A 44 -13.22 -32.77 -16.89
CA VAL A 44 -13.90 -33.46 -18.01
C VAL A 44 -13.26 -34.81 -18.31
N ALA A 45 -11.93 -34.91 -18.24
CA ALA A 45 -11.22 -36.17 -18.49
C ALA A 45 -11.50 -37.25 -17.42
N ASN A 46 -11.71 -36.85 -16.16
CA ASN A 46 -11.91 -37.75 -15.02
C ASN A 46 -13.32 -37.67 -14.44
N GLN A 47 -14.34 -37.43 -15.26
CA GLN A 47 -15.71 -37.15 -14.81
C GLN A 47 -16.29 -38.17 -13.81
N ASN A 48 -15.84 -39.42 -13.87
CA ASN A 48 -16.29 -40.49 -12.97
C ASN A 48 -15.79 -40.33 -11.52
N GLU A 49 -14.77 -39.51 -11.27
CA GLU A 49 -14.17 -39.28 -9.95
C GLU A 49 -14.63 -37.96 -9.30
N TRP A 50 -15.30 -37.09 -10.05
CA TRP A 50 -15.67 -35.74 -9.61
C TRP A 50 -17.15 -35.66 -9.21
N VAL A 51 -17.42 -35.09 -8.04
CA VAL A 51 -18.79 -34.88 -7.53
C VAL A 51 -19.28 -33.50 -7.99
N GLY A 52 -19.91 -33.42 -9.16
CA GLY A 52 -20.57 -32.22 -9.67
C GLY A 52 -20.44 -32.01 -11.19
N PRO A 53 -21.18 -31.05 -11.78
CA PRO A 53 -21.04 -30.71 -13.19
C PRO A 53 -19.71 -29.97 -13.44
N CYS A 54 -18.91 -30.45 -14.39
CA CYS A 54 -17.72 -29.74 -14.87
C CYS A 54 -18.15 -28.54 -15.73
N VAL A 55 -18.10 -27.33 -15.17
CA VAL A 55 -18.42 -26.08 -15.88
C VAL A 55 -17.15 -25.26 -16.03
N PHE A 56 -16.89 -24.76 -17.24
CA PHE A 56 -15.78 -23.83 -17.48
C PHE A 56 -16.23 -22.41 -17.17
N SER A 57 -15.98 -21.98 -15.94
CA SER A 57 -16.18 -20.60 -15.49
C SER A 57 -14.86 -19.99 -15.03
N VAL A 58 -14.74 -18.68 -15.24
CA VAL A 58 -13.59 -17.90 -14.82
C VAL A 58 -14.07 -16.92 -13.75
N ASP A 59 -13.63 -17.14 -12.51
CA ASP A 59 -13.95 -16.29 -11.37
C ASP A 59 -12.67 -15.70 -10.75
N TYR A 60 -12.63 -14.38 -10.71
CA TYR A 60 -11.47 -13.62 -10.22
C TYR A 60 -11.51 -13.34 -8.71
N LEU A 61 -12.62 -13.56 -8.02
CA LEU A 61 -12.67 -13.42 -6.56
C LEU A 61 -11.88 -14.52 -5.84
N ASN A 62 -11.93 -15.74 -6.39
CA ASN A 62 -11.20 -16.90 -5.89
C ASN A 62 -9.72 -16.94 -6.32
N SER A 63 -9.28 -15.95 -7.11
CA SER A 63 -7.91 -15.90 -7.64
C SER A 63 -6.93 -15.29 -6.64
N THR A 64 -6.27 -16.15 -5.87
CA THR A 64 -5.32 -15.77 -4.80
C THR A 64 -4.04 -15.09 -5.27
N PHE A 65 -3.65 -15.22 -6.54
CA PHE A 65 -2.38 -14.66 -7.02
C PHE A 65 -2.46 -13.19 -7.41
N ILE A 66 -3.57 -12.80 -8.04
CA ILE A 66 -3.75 -11.43 -8.54
C ILE A 66 -4.01 -10.46 -7.38
N SER A 67 -4.68 -10.92 -6.31
CA SER A 67 -4.90 -10.14 -5.08
C SER A 67 -3.59 -9.69 -4.42
N LEU A 68 -2.46 -10.33 -4.70
CA LEU A 68 -1.15 -10.01 -4.11
C LEU A 68 -0.37 -8.94 -4.90
N PHE A 69 -0.90 -8.39 -5.99
CA PHE A 69 -0.16 -7.44 -6.84
C PHE A 69 0.28 -6.17 -6.13
N TRP A 70 -0.44 -5.73 -5.10
CA TRP A 70 -0.05 -4.58 -4.29
C TRP A 70 1.33 -4.77 -3.65
N ILE A 71 1.73 -6.01 -3.32
CA ILE A 71 3.04 -6.33 -2.75
C ILE A 71 4.16 -5.90 -3.70
N TRP A 72 4.00 -6.15 -4.99
CA TRP A 72 4.99 -5.75 -6.00
C TRP A 72 5.10 -4.23 -6.13
N GLY A 73 4.01 -3.50 -5.92
CA GLY A 73 4.04 -2.04 -5.77
C GLY A 73 4.88 -1.59 -4.57
N VAL A 74 4.74 -2.24 -3.42
CA VAL A 74 5.57 -1.98 -2.23
C VAL A 74 7.05 -2.28 -2.50
N VAL A 75 7.35 -3.45 -3.09
CA VAL A 75 8.72 -3.87 -3.42
C VAL A 75 9.40 -2.87 -4.35
N LEU A 76 8.70 -2.38 -5.38
CA LEU A 76 9.20 -1.35 -6.29
C LEU A 76 9.57 -0.07 -5.54
N ALA A 77 8.66 0.47 -4.73
CA ALA A 77 8.87 1.71 -4.00
C ALA A 77 10.01 1.63 -2.97
N VAL A 78 10.14 0.49 -2.27
CA VAL A 78 11.25 0.23 -1.36
C VAL A 78 12.56 0.12 -2.13
N SER A 79 12.56 -0.51 -3.30
CA SER A 79 13.78 -0.66 -4.11
C SER A 79 14.32 0.68 -4.61
N GLN A 80 13.45 1.58 -5.08
CA GLN A 80 13.84 2.84 -5.73
C GLN A 80 14.25 3.96 -4.77
N LEU A 81 13.74 3.96 -3.53
CA LEU A 81 14.08 4.96 -2.52
C LEU A 81 14.76 4.35 -1.30
N GLY A 82 14.13 3.38 -0.65
CA GLY A 82 14.63 2.78 0.59
C GLY A 82 15.99 2.12 0.41
N ILE A 83 16.10 1.15 -0.51
CA ILE A 83 17.34 0.40 -0.76
C ILE A 83 18.43 1.29 -1.32
N GLU A 84 18.11 2.17 -2.29
CA GLU A 84 19.10 3.09 -2.84
C GLU A 84 19.70 4.03 -1.80
N ARG A 85 18.88 4.49 -0.86
CA ARG A 85 19.33 5.34 0.25
C ARG A 85 20.15 4.55 1.26
N SER A 86 19.70 3.36 1.65
CA SER A 86 20.45 2.48 2.56
C SER A 86 21.80 2.02 1.99
N LYS A 87 21.95 1.95 0.67
CA LYS A 87 23.22 1.60 0.00
C LYS A 87 24.12 2.80 -0.35
N GLY A 88 23.72 4.02 -0.02
CA GLY A 88 24.48 5.24 -0.36
C GLY A 88 24.49 5.62 -1.85
N LEU A 89 23.81 4.84 -2.72
CA LEU A 89 23.67 5.13 -4.16
C LEU A 89 22.85 6.39 -4.43
N PHE A 90 22.06 6.79 -3.44
CA PHE A 90 21.23 7.96 -3.51
C PHE A 90 22.04 9.27 -3.51
N ASP A 91 23.16 9.33 -2.78
CA ASP A 91 24.03 10.52 -2.76
C ASP A 91 24.69 10.77 -4.11
N PHE A 92 25.06 9.70 -4.82
CA PHE A 92 25.53 9.77 -6.21
C PHE A 92 24.44 10.30 -7.16
N THR A 93 23.18 9.88 -6.96
CA THR A 93 22.08 10.33 -7.82
C THR A 93 21.81 11.82 -7.64
N LEU A 94 22.00 12.33 -6.43
CA LEU A 94 21.81 13.73 -6.08
C LEU A 94 22.98 14.64 -6.48
N SER A 95 24.16 14.08 -6.78
CA SER A 95 25.30 14.85 -7.31
C SER A 95 25.23 15.04 -8.84
N LEU A 96 24.34 14.31 -9.52
CA LEU A 96 24.08 14.52 -10.94
C LEU A 96 23.45 15.90 -11.20
N PRO A 97 23.64 16.50 -12.40
CA PRO A 97 23.12 17.82 -12.74
C PRO A 97 21.60 17.80 -13.06
N TYR A 98 20.79 17.17 -12.20
CA TYR A 98 19.34 17.12 -12.27
C TYR A 98 18.71 17.74 -11.03
N THR A 99 17.56 18.38 -11.20
CA THR A 99 16.79 18.88 -10.05
C THR A 99 16.18 17.71 -9.27
N ARG A 100 15.96 17.90 -7.97
CA ARG A 100 15.31 16.89 -7.12
C ARG A 100 13.91 16.49 -7.63
N GLY A 101 13.17 17.45 -8.16
CA GLY A 101 11.86 17.18 -8.79
C GLY A 101 11.97 16.26 -10.00
N GLN A 102 12.97 16.47 -10.87
CA GLN A 102 13.22 15.58 -12.02
C GLN A 102 13.59 14.16 -11.57
N ILE A 103 14.45 14.03 -10.53
CA ILE A 103 14.84 12.74 -9.96
C ILE A 103 13.61 11.99 -9.44
N PHE A 104 12.74 12.65 -8.67
CA PHE A 104 11.52 12.03 -8.17
C PHE A 104 10.58 11.60 -9.30
N ASN A 105 10.35 12.49 -10.27
CA ASN A 105 9.45 12.21 -11.39
C ASN A 105 9.94 11.04 -12.23
N ALA A 106 11.24 10.96 -12.53
CA ALA A 106 11.81 9.84 -13.27
C ALA A 106 11.62 8.51 -12.53
N LYS A 107 11.87 8.49 -11.21
CA LYS A 107 11.67 7.30 -10.37
C LYS A 107 10.20 6.87 -10.35
N PHE A 108 9.32 7.82 -10.06
CA PHE A 108 7.88 7.59 -9.97
C PHE A 108 7.30 7.10 -11.29
N LEU A 109 7.64 7.74 -12.40
CA LEU A 109 7.18 7.35 -13.73
C LEU A 109 7.75 5.99 -14.16
N THR A 110 9.02 5.71 -13.85
CA THR A 110 9.62 4.39 -14.16
C THR A 110 8.89 3.28 -13.41
N GLY A 111 8.62 3.45 -12.12
CA GLY A 111 7.88 2.46 -11.33
C GLY A 111 6.42 2.33 -11.79
N GLY A 112 5.75 3.47 -12.01
CA GLY A 112 4.38 3.51 -12.51
C GLY A 112 4.21 2.83 -13.88
N MET A 113 5.14 3.05 -14.81
CA MET A 113 5.14 2.36 -16.12
C MET A 113 5.31 0.84 -15.97
N VAL A 114 6.18 0.39 -15.07
CA VAL A 114 6.40 -1.04 -14.78
C VAL A 114 5.20 -1.68 -14.07
N ILE A 115 4.33 -0.89 -13.43
CA ILE A 115 3.07 -1.39 -12.88
C ILE A 115 1.99 -1.43 -13.97
N VAL A 116 1.75 -0.31 -14.64
CA VAL A 116 0.59 -0.13 -15.53
C VAL A 116 0.74 -0.89 -16.84
N ILE A 117 1.87 -0.75 -17.54
CA ILE A 117 2.06 -1.32 -18.89
C ILE A 117 1.94 -2.85 -18.91
N PRO A 118 2.69 -3.62 -18.09
CA PRO A 118 2.61 -5.07 -18.15
C PRO A 118 1.26 -5.60 -17.70
N GLN A 119 0.61 -5.00 -16.71
CA GLN A 119 -0.74 -5.42 -16.30
C GLN A 119 -1.78 -5.16 -17.39
N LEU A 120 -1.68 -4.05 -18.14
CA LEU A 120 -2.53 -3.80 -19.32
C LEU A 120 -2.28 -4.81 -20.43
N ILE A 121 -1.02 -5.15 -20.71
CA ILE A 121 -0.68 -6.22 -21.67
C ILE A 121 -1.27 -7.55 -21.21
N GLY A 122 -1.09 -7.91 -19.94
CA GLY A 122 -1.66 -9.13 -19.35
C GLY A 122 -3.19 -9.17 -19.43
N TYR A 123 -3.85 -8.04 -19.18
CA TYR A 123 -5.30 -7.90 -19.34
C TYR A 123 -5.74 -8.16 -20.80
N VAL A 124 -5.08 -7.52 -21.78
CA VAL A 124 -5.40 -7.72 -23.20
C VAL A 124 -5.17 -9.18 -23.63
N LEU A 125 -4.07 -9.80 -23.20
CA LEU A 125 -3.80 -11.21 -23.48
C LEU A 125 -4.88 -12.13 -22.87
N SER A 126 -5.33 -11.86 -21.65
CA SER A 126 -6.45 -12.60 -21.04
C SER A 126 -7.76 -12.40 -21.77
N VAL A 127 -8.08 -11.18 -22.24
CA VAL A 127 -9.28 -10.95 -23.06
C VAL A 127 -9.24 -11.81 -24.32
N LEU A 128 -8.09 -11.86 -25.01
CA LEU A 128 -7.92 -12.70 -26.20
C LEU A 128 -8.09 -14.19 -25.88
N LEU A 129 -7.54 -14.67 -24.75
CA LEU A 129 -7.73 -16.05 -24.29
C LEU A 129 -9.18 -16.36 -23.96
N ILE A 130 -9.90 -15.46 -23.28
CA ILE A 130 -11.33 -15.63 -22.96
C ILE A 130 -12.16 -15.68 -24.25
N MET A 131 -11.87 -14.84 -25.25
CA MET A 131 -12.52 -14.89 -26.55
C MET A 131 -12.26 -16.21 -27.30
N LEU A 132 -11.07 -16.78 -27.16
CA LEU A 132 -10.68 -18.03 -27.80
C LEU A 132 -11.32 -19.25 -27.10
N LEU A 133 -11.26 -19.30 -25.77
CA LEU A 133 -11.69 -20.44 -24.95
C LEU A 133 -13.20 -20.44 -24.66
N LYS A 134 -13.87 -19.30 -24.82
CA LYS A 134 -15.34 -19.13 -24.65
C LYS A 134 -15.88 -19.77 -23.36
N PRO A 135 -15.47 -19.29 -22.17
CA PRO A 135 -16.06 -19.74 -20.91
C PRO A 135 -17.57 -19.44 -20.87
N GLU A 136 -18.32 -20.25 -20.13
CA GLU A 136 -19.75 -20.00 -19.93
C GLU A 136 -19.99 -18.67 -19.21
N GLN A 137 -19.14 -18.36 -18.24
CA GLN A 137 -19.18 -17.12 -17.46
C GLN A 137 -17.77 -16.64 -17.11
N ALA A 138 -17.54 -15.34 -17.25
CA ALA A 138 -16.34 -14.64 -16.78
C ALA A 138 -16.76 -13.57 -15.76
N VAL A 139 -16.82 -13.96 -14.49
CA VAL A 139 -17.35 -13.12 -13.41
C VAL A 139 -16.26 -12.17 -12.92
N TYR A 140 -16.60 -10.89 -12.76
CA TYR A 140 -15.74 -9.83 -12.23
C TYR A 140 -14.41 -9.53 -12.93
N PHE A 141 -14.07 -10.27 -13.99
CA PHE A 141 -12.80 -10.17 -14.72
C PHE A 141 -12.36 -8.72 -15.02
N HIS A 142 -13.21 -7.94 -15.69
CA HIS A 142 -12.85 -6.58 -16.10
C HIS A 142 -12.59 -5.65 -14.90
N ASN A 143 -13.50 -5.64 -13.92
CA ASN A 143 -13.41 -4.77 -12.76
C ASN A 143 -12.23 -5.15 -11.87
N TYR A 144 -11.99 -6.45 -11.69
CA TYR A 144 -10.90 -6.96 -10.89
C TYR A 144 -9.54 -6.64 -11.53
N SER A 145 -9.33 -7.02 -12.79
CA SER A 145 -8.05 -6.82 -13.47
C SER A 145 -7.69 -5.33 -13.57
N LEU A 146 -8.64 -4.45 -13.89
CA LEU A 146 -8.39 -3.00 -13.94
C LEU A 146 -8.21 -2.40 -12.55
N GLY A 147 -9.00 -2.84 -11.57
CA GLY A 147 -8.89 -2.35 -10.20
C GLY A 147 -7.55 -2.70 -9.56
N MET A 148 -6.98 -3.88 -9.85
CA MET A 148 -5.67 -4.25 -9.32
C MET A 148 -4.51 -3.39 -9.86
N ILE A 149 -4.66 -2.78 -11.05
CA ILE A 149 -3.72 -1.76 -11.53
C ILE A 149 -3.76 -0.53 -10.62
N ILE A 150 -4.97 -0.09 -10.25
CA ILE A 150 -5.19 1.07 -9.39
C ILE A 150 -4.70 0.78 -7.97
N VAL A 151 -5.01 -0.40 -7.41
CA VAL A 151 -4.59 -0.80 -6.07
C VAL A 151 -3.07 -0.96 -5.98
N SER A 152 -2.43 -1.55 -6.98
CA SER A 152 -0.96 -1.64 -7.01
C SER A 152 -0.29 -0.27 -7.17
N MET A 153 -0.90 0.65 -7.95
CA MET A 153 -0.45 2.03 -8.05
C MET A 153 -0.63 2.82 -6.75
N LEU A 154 -1.72 2.58 -6.01
CA LEU A 154 -1.95 3.14 -4.68
C LEU A 154 -0.85 2.70 -3.71
N ALA A 155 -0.59 1.40 -3.62
CA ALA A 155 0.45 0.85 -2.75
C ALA A 155 1.83 1.42 -3.10
N TYR A 156 2.16 1.48 -4.39
CA TYR A 156 3.40 2.09 -4.87
C TYR A 156 3.50 3.57 -4.49
N SER A 157 2.46 4.36 -4.75
CA SER A 157 2.46 5.80 -4.51
C SER A 157 2.56 6.14 -3.02
N LEU A 158 1.83 5.41 -2.18
CA LEU A 158 1.86 5.53 -0.73
C LEU A 158 3.26 5.21 -0.19
N VAL A 159 3.86 4.11 -0.62
CA VAL A 159 5.19 3.69 -0.15
C VAL A 159 6.31 4.58 -0.72
N MET A 160 6.14 5.13 -1.92
CA MET A 160 7.03 6.16 -2.47
C MET A 160 6.96 7.46 -1.65
N ALA A 161 5.76 7.88 -1.23
CA ALA A 161 5.59 9.03 -0.36
C ALA A 161 6.27 8.82 1.00
N GLY A 162 6.07 7.64 1.62
CA GLY A 162 6.80 7.24 2.83
C GLY A 162 8.33 7.24 2.62
N GLY A 163 8.80 6.76 1.47
CA GLY A 163 10.22 6.77 1.11
C GLY A 163 10.79 8.18 0.88
N ALA A 164 9.97 9.13 0.45
CA ALA A 164 10.40 10.53 0.31
C ALA A 164 10.48 11.27 1.65
N LEU A 165 9.67 10.85 2.63
CA LEU A 165 9.63 11.43 3.97
C LEU A 165 10.72 10.88 4.91
N THR A 166 11.16 9.65 4.69
CA THR A 166 11.95 8.87 5.66
C THR A 166 13.35 8.54 5.20
N GLY A 167 14.29 8.38 6.14
CA GLY A 167 15.71 8.23 5.80
C GLY A 167 16.20 6.80 5.56
N HIS A 168 15.38 5.77 5.77
CA HIS A 168 15.77 4.36 5.65
C HIS A 168 14.56 3.42 5.50
N ILE A 169 14.80 2.15 5.12
CA ILE A 169 13.75 1.18 4.76
C ILE A 169 12.75 0.94 5.89
N PHE A 170 13.21 0.74 7.13
CA PHE A 170 12.32 0.50 8.28
C PHE A 170 11.33 1.66 8.50
N ALA A 171 11.83 2.91 8.53
CA ALA A 171 10.97 4.09 8.64
C ALA A 171 10.02 4.23 7.45
N GLN A 172 10.48 3.98 6.22
CA GLN A 172 9.63 4.01 5.01
C GLN A 172 8.43 3.07 5.16
N LEU A 173 8.67 1.82 5.54
CA LEU A 173 7.60 0.82 5.71
C LEU A 173 6.70 1.15 6.90
N LEU A 174 7.27 1.58 8.04
CA LEU A 174 6.48 1.92 9.23
C LEU A 174 5.55 3.11 8.99
N VAL A 175 6.05 4.18 8.36
CA VAL A 175 5.25 5.36 8.01
C VAL A 175 4.16 4.97 7.00
N SER A 176 4.51 4.19 5.99
CA SER A 176 3.54 3.69 5.00
C SER A 176 2.42 2.89 5.67
N PHE A 177 2.78 1.94 6.54
CA PHE A 177 1.81 1.15 7.29
C PHE A 177 0.95 2.01 8.24
N THR A 178 1.52 3.01 8.88
CA THR A 178 0.74 3.92 9.74
C THR A 178 -0.27 4.72 8.91
N VAL A 179 0.10 5.12 7.69
CA VAL A 179 -0.80 5.84 6.77
C VAL A 179 -1.95 4.94 6.28
N THR A 180 -1.74 3.63 6.09
CA THR A 180 -2.82 2.73 5.66
C THR A 180 -3.93 2.56 6.69
N ILE A 181 -3.61 2.75 7.98
CA ILE A 181 -4.58 2.71 9.09
C ILE A 181 -4.90 4.11 9.65
N LEU A 182 -4.36 5.18 9.07
CA LEU A 182 -4.49 6.53 9.61
C LEU A 182 -5.95 6.99 9.80
N PRO A 183 -6.89 6.73 8.87
CA PRO A 183 -8.29 7.08 9.08
C PRO A 183 -8.88 6.45 10.35
N PHE A 184 -8.51 5.21 10.67
CA PHE A 184 -8.89 4.56 11.93
C PHE A 184 -8.38 5.34 13.14
N LEU A 185 -7.08 5.68 13.09
CA LEU A 185 -6.38 6.31 14.21
C LEU A 185 -6.87 7.74 14.49
N VAL A 186 -7.37 8.45 13.47
CA VAL A 186 -7.78 9.86 13.59
C VAL A 186 -9.30 10.01 13.76
N ILE A 187 -10.11 9.10 13.22
CA ILE A 187 -11.58 9.21 13.24
C ILE A 187 -12.15 8.25 14.28
N THR A 188 -11.94 6.95 14.08
CA THR A 188 -12.59 5.90 14.87
C THR A 188 -12.05 5.84 16.30
N LEU A 189 -10.73 5.90 16.47
CA LEU A 189 -10.11 5.77 17.79
C LEU A 189 -10.52 6.91 18.75
N PRO A 190 -10.50 8.20 18.35
CA PRO A 190 -11.04 9.27 19.20
C PRO A 190 -12.55 9.12 19.47
N ALA A 191 -13.35 8.71 18.48
CA ALA A 191 -14.79 8.51 18.67
C ALA A 191 -15.10 7.45 19.74
N ILE A 192 -14.38 6.32 19.74
CA ILE A 192 -14.49 5.28 20.77
C ILE A 192 -14.13 5.83 22.16
N ASN A 193 -13.05 6.62 22.26
CA ASN A 193 -12.63 7.17 23.56
C ASN A 193 -13.62 8.22 24.09
N ILE A 194 -14.22 9.03 23.21
CA ILE A 194 -15.31 9.95 23.56
C ILE A 194 -16.49 9.15 24.12
N ASP A 195 -16.87 8.06 23.46
CA ASP A 195 -17.99 7.23 23.88
C ASP A 195 -17.77 6.62 25.29
N ILE A 196 -16.55 6.13 25.57
CA ILE A 196 -16.15 5.65 26.90
C ILE A 196 -16.24 6.78 27.95
N LEU A 197 -15.75 7.98 27.63
CA LEU A 197 -15.73 9.12 28.54
C LEU A 197 -17.12 9.63 28.91
N PHE A 198 -18.08 9.56 27.97
CA PHE A 198 -19.45 10.02 28.18
C PHE A 198 -20.44 8.90 28.54
N GLY A 199 -19.96 7.66 28.75
CA GLY A 199 -20.78 6.55 29.23
C GLY A 199 -21.74 5.97 28.20
N GLY A 200 -21.30 5.85 26.94
CA GLY A 200 -22.13 5.31 25.85
C GLY A 200 -23.03 6.37 25.19
N ALA A 201 -22.61 7.63 25.18
CA ALA A 201 -23.38 8.72 24.59
C ALA A 201 -23.32 8.67 23.06
N ALA A 202 -24.08 7.75 22.44
CA ALA A 202 -24.67 7.76 21.10
C ALA A 202 -23.83 8.24 19.89
N PHE A 203 -22.52 8.46 20.02
CA PHE A 203 -21.68 8.97 18.94
C PHE A 203 -21.39 7.88 17.90
N LEU A 204 -21.36 6.61 18.36
CA LEU A 204 -21.24 5.42 17.53
C LEU A 204 -22.59 4.78 17.16
N ASP A 205 -23.70 5.21 17.75
CA ASP A 205 -25.05 4.75 17.40
C ASP A 205 -25.53 5.31 16.05
N TYR A 206 -24.81 6.31 15.51
CA TYR A 206 -25.07 6.79 14.16
C TYR A 206 -24.57 5.76 13.14
N PRO A 207 -25.40 5.32 12.18
CA PRO A 207 -24.98 4.36 11.18
C PRO A 207 -23.79 4.91 10.39
N ILE A 208 -22.62 4.29 10.56
CA ILE A 208 -21.42 4.64 9.80
C ILE A 208 -21.74 4.35 8.33
N PRO A 209 -21.67 5.35 7.43
CA PRO A 209 -21.93 5.12 6.02
C PRO A 209 -20.97 4.08 5.45
N GLU A 210 -21.47 3.14 4.64
CA GLU A 210 -20.65 2.07 4.03
C GLU A 210 -19.43 2.62 3.29
N TRP A 211 -19.55 3.80 2.65
CA TRP A 211 -18.44 4.40 1.91
C TRP A 211 -17.25 4.81 2.81
N MET A 212 -17.45 4.96 4.12
CA MET A 212 -16.38 5.36 5.04
C MET A 212 -15.25 4.32 5.08
N GLN A 213 -15.56 3.03 4.93
CA GLN A 213 -14.54 1.96 4.91
C GLN A 213 -13.57 2.11 3.72
N TYR A 214 -14.02 2.74 2.64
CA TYR A 214 -13.23 2.95 1.42
C TYR A 214 -12.24 4.11 1.51
N ILE A 215 -12.25 4.88 2.60
CA ILE A 215 -11.23 5.90 2.90
C ILE A 215 -9.92 5.24 3.38
N PHE A 216 -9.99 4.03 3.92
CA PHE A 216 -8.85 3.32 4.50
C PHE A 216 -8.07 2.64 3.38
N PRO A 217 -6.80 2.99 3.09
CA PRO A 217 -6.02 2.33 2.05
C PRO A 217 -5.97 0.80 2.18
N ILE A 218 -6.01 0.30 3.42
CA ILE A 218 -5.92 -1.13 3.70
C ILE A 218 -7.12 -1.93 3.18
N THR A 219 -8.30 -1.33 3.01
CA THR A 219 -9.50 -2.06 2.56
C THR A 219 -9.39 -2.54 1.13
N TYR A 220 -8.56 -1.89 0.30
CA TYR A 220 -8.33 -2.31 -1.09
C TYR A 220 -7.42 -3.53 -1.25
N VAL A 221 -6.74 -3.97 -0.17
CA VAL A 221 -5.94 -5.20 -0.18
C VAL A 221 -6.84 -6.43 -0.35
N ILE A 222 -8.05 -6.38 0.21
CA ILE A 222 -9.06 -7.43 0.07
C ILE A 222 -10.04 -7.00 -1.03
N PRO A 223 -10.28 -7.82 -2.06
CA PRO A 223 -11.04 -7.40 -3.25
C PRO A 223 -12.56 -7.32 -3.06
N ASN A 224 -13.07 -7.11 -1.84
CA ASN A 224 -14.50 -6.98 -1.56
C ASN A 224 -15.13 -5.77 -2.30
N TRP A 225 -14.31 -4.75 -2.59
CA TRP A 225 -14.72 -3.59 -3.39
C TRP A 225 -15.24 -3.94 -4.78
N VAL A 226 -14.87 -5.10 -5.32
CA VAL A 226 -15.32 -5.59 -6.62
C VAL A 226 -16.79 -5.96 -6.60
N GLU A 227 -17.25 -6.55 -5.50
CA GLU A 227 -18.63 -6.99 -5.29
C GLU A 227 -19.53 -5.79 -4.96
N ASP A 228 -19.07 -4.88 -4.11
CA ASP A 228 -19.86 -3.72 -3.67
C ASP A 228 -20.10 -2.73 -4.82
N SER A 229 -19.03 -2.17 -5.40
CA SER A 229 -19.13 -1.32 -6.59
C SER A 229 -17.75 -0.98 -7.16
N PRO A 230 -17.53 -1.15 -8.49
CA PRO A 230 -16.30 -0.70 -9.12
C PRO A 230 -16.08 0.82 -9.03
N LYS A 231 -17.13 1.60 -8.70
CA LYS A 231 -17.03 3.06 -8.50
C LYS A 231 -16.12 3.44 -7.33
N TYR A 232 -15.95 2.55 -6.35
CA TYR A 232 -15.07 2.80 -5.21
C TYR A 232 -13.60 2.92 -5.61
N LEU A 233 -13.20 2.43 -6.79
CA LEU A 233 -11.85 2.58 -7.35
C LEU A 233 -11.46 4.03 -7.68
N VAL A 234 -12.41 4.97 -7.70
CA VAL A 234 -12.11 6.40 -7.82
C VAL A 234 -11.31 6.89 -6.61
N ILE A 235 -11.63 6.41 -5.41
CA ILE A 235 -10.96 6.81 -4.17
C ILE A 235 -9.46 6.44 -4.18
N PRO A 236 -9.03 5.18 -4.41
CA PRO A 236 -7.62 4.82 -4.42
C PRO A 236 -6.86 5.48 -5.59
N ALA A 237 -7.53 5.78 -6.70
CA ALA A 237 -6.94 6.58 -7.79
C ALA A 237 -6.63 8.01 -7.35
N VAL A 238 -7.58 8.69 -6.70
CA VAL A 238 -7.38 10.04 -6.14
C VAL A 238 -6.30 10.02 -5.05
N MET A 239 -6.31 9.02 -4.17
CA MET A 239 -5.30 8.87 -3.12
C MET A 239 -3.90 8.67 -3.71
N SER A 240 -3.76 7.92 -4.81
CA SER A 240 -2.48 7.76 -5.51
C SER A 240 -1.91 9.10 -5.97
N ILE A 241 -2.76 9.99 -6.50
CA ILE A 241 -2.37 11.36 -6.90
C ILE A 241 -1.95 12.19 -5.67
N ILE A 242 -2.72 12.11 -4.59
CA ILE A 242 -2.40 12.82 -3.33
C ILE A 242 -1.05 12.35 -2.80
N PHE A 243 -0.79 11.04 -2.75
CA PHE A 243 0.49 10.49 -2.29
C PHE A 243 1.64 10.85 -3.21
N TYR A 244 1.43 10.89 -4.54
CA TYR A 244 2.41 11.42 -5.47
C TYR A 244 2.79 12.88 -5.12
N ILE A 245 1.80 13.75 -4.89
CA ILE A 245 2.04 15.16 -4.54
C ILE A 245 2.79 15.27 -3.21
N ILE A 246 2.38 14.52 -2.19
CA ILE A 246 3.05 14.48 -0.89
C ILE A 246 4.50 14.01 -1.06
N GLY A 247 4.73 12.95 -1.81
CA GLY A 247 6.05 12.41 -2.10
C GLY A 247 6.93 13.43 -2.82
N TYR A 248 6.41 14.06 -3.88
CA TYR A 248 7.12 15.07 -4.67
C TYR A 248 7.55 16.27 -3.81
N LEU A 249 6.61 16.86 -3.05
CA LEU A 249 6.90 18.01 -2.18
C LEU A 249 7.91 17.65 -1.08
N SER A 250 7.77 16.46 -0.51
CA SER A 250 8.70 15.96 0.52
C SER A 250 10.10 15.75 -0.05
N PHE A 251 10.18 15.21 -1.27
CA PHE A 251 11.44 14.94 -1.95
C PHE A 251 12.20 16.21 -2.34
N ILE A 252 11.50 17.27 -2.77
CA ILE A 252 12.15 18.56 -3.05
C ILE A 252 12.77 19.15 -1.78
N LYS A 253 12.03 19.09 -0.67
CA LYS A 253 12.44 19.64 0.64
C LYS A 253 13.41 18.74 1.41
N LEU A 254 13.86 17.64 0.81
CA LEU A 254 14.82 16.70 1.39
C LEU A 254 16.07 17.40 1.94
N SER A 255 16.59 16.97 3.09
CA SER A 255 17.94 17.33 3.53
C SER A 255 18.83 16.09 3.51
N ASN A 256 19.87 16.09 2.67
CA ASN A 256 20.80 14.95 2.51
C ASN A 256 21.57 14.68 3.81
N GLU A 257 21.84 15.72 4.60
CA GLU A 257 22.54 15.62 5.89
C GLU A 257 21.77 14.78 6.92
N ARG A 258 20.47 14.55 6.66
CA ARG A 258 19.59 13.75 7.53
C ARG A 258 19.32 12.35 6.97
N ASN A 259 20.09 11.89 5.99
CA ASN A 259 20.08 10.48 5.60
C ASN A 259 20.38 9.60 6.82
N GLY A 260 19.58 8.53 7.00
CA GLY A 260 19.64 7.66 8.18
C GLY A 260 18.81 8.11 9.39
N TYR A 261 18.27 9.33 9.43
CA TYR A 261 17.25 9.68 10.44
C TYR A 261 15.90 9.04 10.10
N PHE A 262 14.99 8.99 11.08
CA PHE A 262 13.63 8.48 10.84
C PHE A 262 12.89 9.34 9.82
N PHE A 263 12.71 10.63 10.09
CA PHE A 263 12.26 11.61 9.11
C PHE A 263 13.42 12.43 8.56
N LEU A 264 13.35 12.70 7.27
CA LEU A 264 14.29 13.59 6.59
C LEU A 264 13.98 15.05 6.91
N TRP A 265 12.70 15.40 7.13
CA TRP A 265 12.31 16.76 7.50
C TRP A 265 12.24 16.96 9.01
N LYS A 266 13.05 17.88 9.55
CA LYS A 266 13.21 18.07 11.01
C LYS A 266 11.95 18.58 11.67
N ALA A 267 11.16 19.36 10.93
CA ALA A 267 9.89 19.88 11.42
C ALA A 267 8.86 18.78 11.69
N LEU A 268 9.03 17.58 11.13
CA LEU A 268 8.07 16.48 11.26
C LEU A 268 8.30 15.61 12.52
N ASP A 269 9.52 15.61 13.08
CA ASP A 269 9.87 14.78 14.24
C ASP A 269 8.96 15.06 15.45
N ARG A 270 8.80 16.34 15.81
CA ARG A 270 8.04 16.74 17.01
C ARG A 270 6.53 16.55 16.86
N PRO A 271 5.87 17.01 15.77
CA PRO A 271 4.44 16.79 15.58
C PRO A 271 4.09 15.30 15.56
N VAL A 272 4.86 14.48 14.83
CA VAL A 272 4.59 13.04 14.77
C VAL A 272 4.82 12.36 16.11
N GLN A 273 5.86 12.75 16.86
CA GLN A 273 6.06 12.25 18.22
C GLN A 273 4.84 12.51 19.11
N VAL A 274 4.28 13.72 19.09
CA VAL A 274 3.08 14.06 19.88
C VAL A 274 1.89 13.22 19.43
N ILE A 275 1.67 13.08 18.13
CA ILE A 275 0.58 12.27 17.57
C ILE A 275 0.72 10.80 18.00
N VAL A 276 1.91 10.21 17.94
CA VAL A 276 2.16 8.82 18.37
C VAL A 276 1.86 8.64 19.86
N ILE A 277 2.22 9.61 20.70
CA ILE A 277 1.91 9.56 22.13
C ILE A 277 0.39 9.64 22.36
N ILE A 278 -0.32 10.55 21.68
CA ILE A 278 -1.78 10.66 21.78
C ILE A 278 -2.46 9.37 21.34
N ILE A 279 -2.05 8.80 20.20
CA ILE A 279 -2.57 7.52 19.70
C ILE A 279 -2.27 6.39 20.69
N GLY A 280 -1.08 6.37 21.29
CA GLY A 280 -0.72 5.42 22.33
C GLY A 280 -1.66 5.53 23.55
N ILE A 281 -1.90 6.74 24.05
CA ILE A 281 -2.82 6.98 25.17
C ILE A 281 -4.23 6.48 24.84
N LEU A 282 -4.78 6.88 23.69
CA LEU A 282 -6.16 6.53 23.30
C LEU A 282 -6.31 5.03 22.99
N GLY A 283 -5.32 4.43 22.33
CA GLY A 283 -5.32 3.01 21.95
C GLY A 283 -5.23 2.09 23.16
N PHE A 284 -4.26 2.33 24.05
CA PHE A 284 -4.13 1.54 25.28
C PHE A 284 -5.24 1.86 26.28
N GLY A 285 -5.79 3.07 26.29
CA GLY A 285 -6.99 3.41 27.05
C GLY A 285 -8.16 2.51 26.68
N TYR A 286 -8.51 2.47 25.38
CA TYR A 286 -9.54 1.57 24.86
C TYR A 286 -9.25 0.10 25.22
N PHE A 287 -8.02 -0.38 25.01
CA PHE A 287 -7.66 -1.76 25.33
C PHE A 287 -7.82 -2.07 26.83
N GLY A 288 -7.41 -1.16 27.71
CA GLY A 288 -7.56 -1.32 29.16
C GLY A 288 -9.02 -1.32 29.60
N PHE A 289 -9.86 -0.51 28.95
CA PHE A 289 -11.32 -0.54 29.15
C PHE A 289 -11.89 -1.89 28.70
N ALA A 290 -11.60 -2.32 27.47
CA ALA A 290 -12.12 -3.58 26.91
C ALA A 290 -11.69 -4.82 27.71
N ALA A 291 -10.49 -4.80 28.30
CA ALA A 291 -9.97 -5.92 29.09
C ALA A 291 -10.59 -6.04 30.49
N THR A 292 -11.11 -4.95 31.05
CA THR A 292 -11.60 -4.91 32.45
C THR A 292 -13.04 -4.47 32.59
N GLU A 293 -13.66 -4.04 31.48
CA GLU A 293 -14.98 -3.41 31.42
C GLU A 293 -15.15 -2.26 32.43
N SER A 294 -14.05 -1.57 32.76
CA SER A 294 -14.01 -0.61 33.85
C SER A 294 -13.28 0.68 33.48
N PHE A 295 -13.75 1.79 34.04
CA PHE A 295 -13.08 3.09 33.89
C PHE A 295 -11.69 3.12 34.57
N ALA A 296 -11.48 2.30 35.60
CA ALA A 296 -10.17 2.15 36.21
C ALA A 296 -9.15 1.53 35.24
N GLY A 297 -9.54 0.47 34.51
CA GLY A 297 -8.70 -0.12 33.48
C GLY A 297 -8.44 0.82 32.30
N TYR A 298 -9.42 1.65 31.93
CA TYR A 298 -9.24 2.72 30.96
C TYR A 298 -8.11 3.69 31.36
N LEU A 299 -8.12 4.20 32.60
CA LEU A 299 -7.08 5.13 33.10
C LEU A 299 -5.70 4.47 33.20
N ILE A 300 -5.63 3.22 33.67
CA ILE A 300 -4.38 2.46 33.72
C ILE A 300 -3.84 2.23 32.30
N GLY A 301 -4.73 1.88 31.37
CA GLY A 301 -4.42 1.74 29.95
C GLY A 301 -3.85 3.04 29.36
N MET A 302 -4.48 4.18 29.60
CA MET A 302 -3.98 5.49 29.16
C MET A 302 -2.58 5.78 29.72
N ALA A 303 -2.33 5.52 31.00
CA ALA A 303 -1.03 5.75 31.63
C ALA A 303 0.05 4.85 31.00
N ALA A 304 -0.25 3.56 30.81
CA ALA A 304 0.64 2.64 30.10
C ALA A 304 0.90 3.09 28.66
N GLY A 305 -0.14 3.52 27.95
CA GLY A 305 -0.07 4.05 26.59
C GLY A 305 0.81 5.28 26.45
N ALA A 306 0.74 6.21 27.42
CA ALA A 306 1.63 7.37 27.46
C ALA A 306 3.10 6.95 27.57
N VAL A 307 3.41 6.01 28.47
CA VAL A 307 4.77 5.52 28.70
C VAL A 307 5.29 4.78 27.47
N ILE A 308 4.51 3.85 26.92
CA ILE A 308 4.88 3.06 25.74
C ILE A 308 5.02 3.97 24.52
N GLY A 309 4.06 4.86 24.27
CA GLY A 309 4.10 5.81 23.16
C GLY A 309 5.29 6.76 23.24
N PHE A 310 5.65 7.20 24.45
CA PHE A 310 6.86 7.99 24.68
C PHE A 310 8.12 7.20 24.33
N PHE A 311 8.26 5.95 24.81
CA PHE A 311 9.44 5.14 24.51
C PHE A 311 9.56 4.80 23.03
N ILE A 312 8.47 4.38 22.37
CA ILE A 312 8.46 4.08 20.94
C ILE A 312 8.86 5.31 20.14
N SER A 313 8.22 6.46 20.38
CA SER A 313 8.54 7.69 19.66
C SER A 313 9.98 8.15 19.94
N TYR A 314 10.45 8.04 21.18
CA TYR A 314 11.81 8.43 21.54
C TYR A 314 12.86 7.54 20.86
N PHE A 315 12.70 6.22 20.86
CA PHE A 315 13.69 5.30 20.29
C PHE A 315 13.61 5.17 18.78
N ALA A 316 12.41 5.21 18.19
CA ALA A 316 12.22 5.08 16.76
C ALA A 316 12.42 6.40 16.00
N ILE A 317 11.90 7.52 16.53
CA ILE A 317 11.86 8.80 15.82
C ILE A 317 13.02 9.71 16.26
N TYR A 318 13.24 9.85 17.57
CA TYR A 318 14.15 10.86 18.11
C TYR A 318 15.61 10.39 18.22
N LYS A 319 15.85 9.18 18.71
CA LYS A 319 17.20 8.64 18.86
C LYS A 319 17.71 8.21 17.50
N LYS A 320 18.81 8.81 17.04
CA LYS A 320 19.53 8.38 15.82
C LYS A 320 19.87 6.90 15.98
N THR A 321 19.22 6.04 15.20
CA THR A 321 19.67 4.67 15.02
C THR A 321 21.03 4.77 14.33
N LYS A 322 22.12 4.48 15.06
CA LYS A 322 23.41 4.32 14.39
C LYS A 322 23.25 3.11 13.46
N LEU A 323 23.24 3.36 12.16
CA LEU A 323 23.45 2.32 11.16
C LEU A 323 24.83 1.73 11.45
N LEU A 324 24.86 0.48 11.91
CA LEU A 324 26.03 -0.39 11.80
C LEU A 324 26.26 -0.71 10.33
#